data_AF-A0A6A6SQD0-F1
#
_entry.id   AF-A0A6A6SQD0-F1
#
_cell.length_a   1.000
_cell.length_b   1.000
_cell.length_c   1.000
_cell.angle_alpha   90.00
_cell.angle_beta   90.00
_cell.angle_gamma   90.00
#
_symmetry.space_group_name_H-M   'P 1'
#
loop_
_entity.id
_entity.type
_entity.pdbx_description
1 polymer ?
#
loop_
_entity_poly.entity_id
_entity_poly.type
_entity_poly.pdbx_seq_one_letter_code
_entity_poly.pdbx_strand_id
1 'polypeptide(L)'
;ETLHHRRQRWSTLLHSDDYRTVITEVLEQELPKYSTSSVVIPTSLSPIMSECILILASAPLIFTAAVDGVLPRRYLQDTHLQAEYEEVQNRAHIQPSIYIHLLADEHGLAPTANQLYLIRQMVLDYLDERAVNHGFALLIDNVSQPPFHQPANNRTLRKYLATHSTPRSAQRIATLLKFCEGIHKRWLDTPPHLRDAPLTYPPGECGYARNSHARLEQHRRHISSNYVMNLVEDICTHLYTTNRFPQHFRMHQFIIYLIFQPTQAEIAEIFCSGLLQVWVENGGGFNHYPAGRSNRSAREIGEREWQRHEAYAREESGLVQNLRVQRERVED
;
A
#
# COMPACT_ATOMS: atom_id res chain seq x y z
N GLU A 1 7.68 12.50 -15.90
CA GLU A 1 7.97 11.06 -15.77
C GLU A 1 6.67 10.34 -15.41
N THR A 2 6.37 9.20 -16.06
CA THR A 2 5.19 8.39 -15.73
C THR A 2 5.44 7.55 -14.48
N LEU A 3 4.38 7.08 -13.83
CA LEU A 3 4.48 6.22 -12.65
C LEU A 3 5.29 4.94 -12.92
N HIS A 4 5.09 4.33 -14.09
CA HIS A 4 5.76 3.09 -14.49
C HIS A 4 7.27 3.28 -14.64
N HIS A 5 7.70 4.30 -15.41
CA HIS A 5 9.13 4.55 -15.62
C HIS A 5 9.86 4.86 -14.31
N ARG A 6 9.22 5.61 -13.41
CA ARG A 6 9.79 5.90 -12.09
C ARG A 6 10.03 4.64 -11.28
N ARG A 7 9.01 3.78 -11.14
CA ARG A 7 9.11 2.54 -10.37
C ARG A 7 10.15 1.59 -10.97
N GLN A 8 10.22 1.51 -12.29
CA GLN A 8 11.24 0.72 -12.98
C GLN A 8 12.63 1.25 -12.68
N ARG A 9 12.83 2.57 -12.77
CA ARG A 9 14.11 3.21 -12.48
C ARG A 9 14.54 3.00 -11.02
N TRP A 10 13.63 3.14 -10.06
CA TRP A 10 13.92 2.89 -8.64
C TRP A 10 14.23 1.42 -8.34
N SER A 11 13.52 0.49 -8.97
CA SER A 11 13.86 -0.95 -8.91
C SER A 11 15.27 -1.19 -9.45
N THR A 12 15.63 -0.64 -10.62
CA THR A 12 16.99 -0.75 -11.16
C THR A 12 18.05 -0.18 -10.21
N LEU A 13 17.81 1.00 -9.63
CA LEU A 13 18.73 1.62 -8.68
C LEU A 13 18.95 0.73 -7.44
N LEU A 14 17.88 0.14 -6.91
CA LEU A 14 17.94 -0.78 -5.77
C LEU A 14 18.70 -2.07 -6.11
N HIS A 15 18.46 -2.68 -7.28
CA HIS A 15 19.23 -3.84 -7.75
C HIS A 15 20.70 -3.52 -8.05
N SER A 16 21.00 -2.24 -8.28
CA SER A 16 22.36 -1.75 -8.41
C SER A 16 22.93 -1.24 -7.09
N ASP A 17 22.30 -1.51 -5.94
CA ASP A 17 22.72 -1.06 -4.61
C ASP A 17 22.91 0.46 -4.46
N ASP A 18 22.28 1.29 -5.30
CA ASP A 18 22.35 2.76 -5.19
C ASP A 18 21.25 3.29 -4.28
N TYR A 19 21.44 3.08 -2.97
CA TYR A 19 20.45 3.46 -1.96
C TYR A 19 20.30 4.97 -1.85
N ARG A 20 21.40 5.72 -1.96
CA ARG A 20 21.37 7.16 -1.74
C ARG A 20 20.52 7.87 -2.79
N THR A 21 20.68 7.50 -4.06
CA THR A 21 19.90 8.09 -5.16
C THR A 21 18.42 7.79 -5.00
N VAL A 22 18.04 6.52 -4.80
CA VAL A 22 16.62 6.16 -4.64
C VAL A 22 15.99 6.80 -3.40
N ILE A 23 16.70 6.85 -2.27
CA ILE A 23 16.20 7.49 -1.04
C ILE A 23 15.94 8.97 -1.28
N THR A 24 16.89 9.66 -1.91
CA THR A 24 16.76 11.10 -2.19
C THR A 24 15.52 11.37 -3.01
N GLU A 25 15.33 10.64 -4.10
CA GLU A 25 14.20 10.84 -5.01
C GLU A 25 12.84 10.49 -4.38
N VAL A 26 12.79 9.45 -3.55
CA VAL A 26 11.57 9.10 -2.81
C VAL A 26 11.24 10.22 -1.81
N LEU A 27 12.21 10.67 -1.02
CA LEU A 27 11.98 11.68 0.01
C LEU A 27 11.64 13.05 -0.57
N GLU A 28 12.22 13.44 -1.70
CA GLU A 28 11.85 14.67 -2.41
C GLU A 28 10.37 14.70 -2.81
N GLN A 29 9.78 13.55 -3.11
CA GLN A 29 8.36 13.44 -3.44
C GLN A 29 7.47 13.31 -2.20
N GLU A 30 7.93 12.62 -1.17
CA GLU A 30 7.12 12.33 0.01
C GLU A 30 7.11 13.47 1.02
N LEU A 31 8.27 14.04 1.36
CA LEU A 31 8.39 15.03 2.43
C LEU A 31 7.52 16.30 2.24
N PRO A 32 7.32 16.85 1.02
CA PRO A 32 6.44 18.00 0.83
C PRO A 32 5.00 17.79 1.33
N LYS A 33 4.50 16.54 1.31
CA LYS A 33 3.15 16.17 1.79
C LYS A 33 2.98 16.39 3.29
N TYR A 34 4.08 16.54 4.02
CA TYR A 34 4.11 16.68 5.48
C TYR A 34 4.38 18.10 5.96
N SER A 35 4.57 19.06 5.05
CA SER A 35 4.82 20.47 5.36
C SER A 35 3.76 21.12 6.26
N THR A 36 2.51 20.62 6.23
CA THR A 36 1.39 21.06 7.06
C THR A 36 0.91 19.98 8.04
N SER A 37 1.71 18.93 8.23
CA SER A 37 1.32 17.75 9.00
C SER A 37 1.76 17.83 10.46
N SER A 38 1.01 17.17 11.34
CA SER A 38 1.38 16.98 12.76
C SER A 38 2.43 15.88 12.98
N VAL A 39 2.90 15.22 11.91
CA VAL A 39 3.98 14.24 11.99
C VAL A 39 5.27 14.98 12.28
N VAL A 40 5.98 14.58 13.32
CA VAL A 40 7.25 15.20 13.71
C VAL A 40 8.36 14.57 12.88
N ILE A 41 8.56 15.11 11.68
CA ILE A 41 9.68 14.71 10.84
C ILE A 41 10.94 15.45 11.33
N PRO A 42 12.10 14.76 11.46
CA PRO A 42 13.36 15.44 11.75
C PRO A 42 13.59 16.63 10.82
N THR A 43 14.00 17.77 11.38
CA THR A 43 14.26 19.01 10.61
C THR A 43 15.45 18.88 9.66
N SER A 44 16.32 17.90 9.89
CA SER A 44 17.45 17.54 9.02
C SER A 44 17.14 16.28 8.22
N LEU A 45 17.52 16.28 6.94
CA LEU A 45 17.41 15.10 6.06
C LEU A 45 18.38 13.99 6.44
N SER A 46 19.49 14.30 7.12
CA SER A 46 20.55 13.33 7.41
C SER A 46 20.10 12.16 8.30
N PRO A 47 19.40 12.39 9.43
CA PRO A 47 18.80 11.31 10.22
C PRO A 47 17.81 10.46 9.40
N ILE A 48 16.96 11.07 8.57
CA ILE A 48 15.97 10.35 7.77
C ILE A 48 16.65 9.47 6.73
N MET A 49 17.68 10.00 6.04
CA MET A 49 18.48 9.22 5.10
C MET A 49 19.15 8.04 5.77
N SER A 50 19.71 8.23 6.97
CA SER A 50 20.36 7.15 7.73
C SER A 50 19.37 6.02 8.02
N GLU A 51 18.16 6.35 8.45
CA GLU A 51 17.11 5.37 8.70
C GLU A 51 16.64 4.66 7.42
N CYS A 52 16.51 5.39 6.31
CA CYS A 52 16.14 4.78 5.03
C CYS A 52 17.23 3.82 4.52
N ILE A 53 18.52 4.13 4.72
CA ILE A 53 19.63 3.21 4.41
C ILE A 53 19.53 1.94 5.25
N LEU A 54 19.25 2.06 6.55
CA LEU A 54 19.05 0.91 7.44
C LEU A 54 17.85 0.05 7.02
N ILE A 55 16.75 0.69 6.61
CA ILE A 55 15.56 0.00 6.09
C ILE A 55 15.91 -0.80 4.84
N LEU A 56 16.56 -0.19 3.84
CA LEU A 56 16.95 -0.90 2.62
C LEU A 56 17.98 -2.00 2.88
N ALA A 57 18.96 -1.75 3.75
CA ALA A 57 20.00 -2.72 4.06
C ALA A 57 19.48 -3.97 4.78
N SER A 58 18.39 -3.87 5.53
CA SER A 58 17.75 -5.01 6.23
C SER A 58 16.51 -5.55 5.52
N ALA A 59 16.17 -5.02 4.34
CA ALA A 59 14.96 -5.37 3.64
C ALA A 59 14.97 -6.85 3.19
N PRO A 60 13.91 -7.63 3.49
CA PRO A 60 13.78 -9.03 3.05
C PRO A 60 13.47 -9.14 1.54
N LEU A 61 13.61 -10.32 0.94
CA LEU A 61 13.28 -10.56 -0.47
C LEU A 61 11.82 -10.24 -0.82
N ILE A 62 10.91 -10.38 0.14
CA ILE A 62 9.49 -10.00 -0.03
C ILE A 62 9.34 -8.50 -0.28
N PHE A 63 10.23 -7.67 0.30
CA PHE A 63 10.29 -6.23 0.05
C PHE A 63 10.71 -5.95 -1.40
N THR A 64 11.81 -6.56 -1.84
CA THR A 64 12.33 -6.41 -3.20
C THR A 64 11.31 -6.84 -4.24
N ALA A 65 10.63 -7.97 -4.02
CA ALA A 65 9.56 -8.43 -4.88
C ALA A 65 8.38 -7.44 -4.95
N ALA A 66 8.08 -6.72 -3.86
CA ALA A 66 7.04 -5.68 -3.83
C ALA A 66 7.45 -4.45 -4.64
N VAL A 67 8.70 -4.00 -4.50
CA VAL A 67 9.27 -2.89 -5.29
C VAL A 67 9.19 -3.22 -6.77
N ASP A 68 9.64 -4.42 -7.15
CA ASP A 68 9.66 -4.93 -8.53
C ASP A 68 8.26 -5.13 -9.12
N GLY A 69 7.21 -5.11 -8.29
CA GLY A 69 5.82 -5.30 -8.72
C GLY A 69 5.41 -6.75 -8.96
N VAL A 70 6.32 -7.69 -8.71
CA VAL A 70 6.11 -9.12 -9.00
C VAL A 70 5.63 -9.92 -7.80
N LEU A 71 5.54 -9.31 -6.61
CA LEU A 71 5.30 -10.01 -5.35
C LEU A 71 4.13 -11.01 -5.38
N PRO A 72 2.88 -10.65 -5.75
CA PRO A 72 1.76 -11.60 -5.69
C PRO A 72 2.00 -12.84 -6.56
N ARG A 73 2.55 -12.65 -7.77
CA ARG A 73 2.84 -13.74 -8.70
C ARG A 73 4.06 -14.56 -8.28
N ARG A 74 5.16 -13.90 -7.93
CA ARG A 74 6.42 -14.55 -7.52
C ARG A 74 6.20 -15.39 -6.28
N TYR A 75 5.42 -14.89 -5.32
CA TYR A 75 5.10 -15.63 -4.09
C TYR A 75 4.41 -16.98 -4.36
N LEU A 76 3.64 -17.12 -5.44
CA LEU A 76 3.00 -18.39 -5.80
C LEU A 76 3.98 -19.43 -6.39
N GLN A 77 5.15 -19.00 -6.83
CA GLN A 77 6.05 -19.81 -7.68
C GLN A 77 7.44 -20.02 -7.06
N ASP A 78 7.87 -19.13 -6.17
CA ASP A 78 9.22 -19.10 -5.61
C ASP A 78 9.22 -19.64 -4.17
N THR A 79 9.66 -20.88 -4.00
CA THR A 79 9.73 -21.55 -2.69
C THR A 79 10.75 -20.92 -1.76
N HIS A 80 11.80 -20.29 -2.29
CA HIS A 80 12.79 -19.59 -1.47
C HIS A 80 12.17 -18.32 -0.87
N LEU A 81 11.44 -17.56 -1.69
CA LEU A 81 10.69 -16.40 -1.21
C LEU A 81 9.64 -16.78 -0.15
N GLN A 82 8.95 -17.90 -0.33
CA GLN A 82 7.99 -18.41 0.64
C GLN A 82 8.64 -18.75 1.98
N ALA A 83 9.79 -19.45 1.96
CA ALA A 83 10.50 -19.84 3.18
C ALA A 83 10.97 -18.63 3.99
N GLU A 84 11.61 -17.64 3.34
CA GLU A 84 12.02 -16.40 4.03
C GLU A 84 10.82 -15.61 4.54
N TYR A 85 9.72 -15.57 3.77
CA TYR A 85 8.51 -14.89 4.20
C TYR A 85 7.87 -15.55 5.44
N GLU A 86 7.95 -16.87 5.57
CA GLU A 86 7.49 -17.57 6.78
C GLU A 86 8.25 -17.09 8.03
N GLU A 87 9.56 -16.88 7.93
CA GLU A 87 10.36 -16.31 9.01
C GLU A 87 9.95 -14.86 9.33
N VAL A 88 9.74 -14.03 8.30
CA VAL A 88 9.23 -12.65 8.47
C VAL A 88 7.87 -12.65 9.15
N GLN A 89 6.95 -13.52 8.72
CA GLN A 89 5.62 -13.65 9.32
C GLN A 89 5.70 -14.09 10.78
N ASN A 90 6.51 -15.10 11.08
CA ASN A 90 6.71 -15.59 12.44
C ASN A 90 7.26 -14.49 13.35
N ARG A 91 8.24 -13.73 12.87
CA ARG A 91 8.83 -12.63 13.63
C ARG A 91 7.85 -11.47 13.85
N ALA A 92 6.98 -11.20 12.90
CA ALA A 92 5.98 -10.12 12.99
C ALA A 92 4.88 -10.34 14.05
N HIS A 93 4.84 -11.49 14.73
CA HIS A 93 4.01 -11.67 15.92
C HIS A 93 4.47 -10.81 17.11
N ILE A 94 5.77 -10.52 17.19
CA ILE A 94 6.37 -9.79 18.31
C ILE A 94 7.08 -8.50 17.88
N GLN A 95 7.28 -8.30 16.57
CA GLN A 95 8.00 -7.14 16.04
C GLN A 95 7.08 -6.28 15.17
N PRO A 96 7.05 -4.95 15.37
CA PRO A 96 6.31 -4.05 14.50
C PRO A 96 6.80 -4.15 13.06
N SER A 97 5.90 -3.87 12.13
CA SER A 97 6.20 -4.09 10.72
C SER A 97 5.42 -3.15 9.81
N ILE A 98 5.90 -3.08 8.57
CA ILE A 98 5.18 -2.51 7.44
C ILE A 98 4.52 -3.65 6.68
N TYR A 99 3.25 -3.49 6.38
CA TYR A 99 2.48 -4.40 5.56
C TYR A 99 2.05 -3.72 4.25
N ILE A 100 1.70 -4.53 3.26
CA ILE A 100 1.13 -4.10 2.00
C ILE A 100 -0.09 -4.96 1.62
N HIS A 101 -1.08 -4.33 1.02
CA HIS A 101 -2.15 -4.95 0.26
C HIS A 101 -1.93 -4.70 -1.22
N LEU A 102 -2.04 -5.72 -2.07
CA LEU A 102 -1.89 -5.63 -3.52
C LEU A 102 -3.12 -6.20 -4.21
N LEU A 103 -3.74 -5.42 -5.09
CA LEU A 103 -4.89 -5.84 -5.88
C LEU A 103 -4.42 -6.74 -7.03
N ALA A 104 -4.70 -8.04 -6.92
CA ALA A 104 -4.35 -9.05 -7.92
C ALA A 104 -5.41 -10.15 -7.99
N ASP A 105 -5.36 -10.97 -9.03
CA ASP A 105 -6.17 -12.19 -9.15
C ASP A 105 -5.50 -13.40 -8.49
N GLU A 106 -6.15 -14.56 -8.59
CA GLU A 106 -5.66 -15.83 -8.04
C GLU A 106 -4.31 -16.31 -8.62
N HIS A 107 -3.88 -15.74 -9.75
CA HIS A 107 -2.58 -16.01 -10.36
C HIS A 107 -1.54 -14.93 -10.05
N GLY A 108 -1.89 -13.96 -9.19
CA GLY A 108 -1.03 -12.85 -8.82
C GLY A 108 -0.88 -11.80 -9.92
N LEU A 109 -1.78 -11.76 -10.90
CA LEU A 109 -1.79 -10.74 -11.95
C LEU A 109 -2.63 -9.54 -11.52
N ALA A 110 -2.09 -8.34 -11.72
CA ALA A 110 -2.82 -7.11 -11.48
C ALA A 110 -3.92 -6.90 -12.55
N PRO A 111 -4.95 -6.07 -12.25
CA PRO A 111 -5.86 -5.58 -13.28
C PRO A 111 -5.11 -4.90 -14.42
N THR A 112 -5.68 -4.93 -15.61
CA THR A 112 -5.21 -4.14 -16.75
C THR A 112 -5.58 -2.65 -16.58
N ALA A 113 -5.00 -1.76 -17.38
CA ALA A 113 -5.38 -0.35 -17.34
C ALA A 113 -6.87 -0.14 -17.73
N ASN A 114 -7.39 -0.90 -18.69
CA ASN A 114 -8.80 -0.86 -19.07
C ASN A 114 -9.72 -1.39 -17.97
N GLN A 115 -9.32 -2.44 -17.25
CA GLN A 115 -10.07 -2.94 -16.09
C GLN A 115 -10.08 -1.90 -14.95
N LEU A 116 -8.96 -1.24 -14.65
CA LEU A 116 -8.93 -0.13 -13.69
C LEU A 116 -9.82 1.04 -14.13
N TYR A 117 -9.83 1.36 -15.42
CA TYR A 117 -10.68 2.42 -15.95
C TYR A 117 -12.17 2.08 -15.79
N LEU A 118 -12.55 0.81 -15.97
CA LEU A 118 -13.90 0.37 -15.65
C LEU A 118 -14.20 0.47 -14.15
N ILE A 119 -13.29 0.04 -13.28
CA ILE A 119 -13.44 0.20 -11.81
C ILE A 119 -13.67 1.67 -11.45
N ARG A 120 -12.92 2.60 -12.08
CA ARG A 120 -13.13 4.05 -11.92
C ARG A 120 -14.56 4.46 -12.30
N GLN A 121 -15.09 3.99 -13.42
CA GLN A 121 -16.47 4.30 -13.82
C GLN A 121 -17.47 3.80 -12.77
N MET A 122 -17.29 2.57 -12.27
CA MET A 122 -18.14 2.02 -11.22
C MET A 122 -18.05 2.85 -9.92
N VAL A 123 -16.86 3.37 -9.56
CA VAL A 123 -16.73 4.29 -8.41
C VAL A 123 -17.51 5.59 -8.66
N LEU A 124 -17.44 6.17 -9.85
CA LEU A 124 -18.19 7.39 -10.17
C LEU A 124 -19.71 7.16 -10.12
N ASP A 125 -20.20 6.04 -10.64
CA ASP A 125 -21.61 5.64 -10.53
C ASP A 125 -22.01 5.43 -9.07
N TYR A 126 -21.12 4.82 -8.27
CA TYR A 126 -21.30 4.67 -6.83
C TYR A 126 -21.28 6.01 -6.09
N LEU A 127 -20.68 7.08 -6.61
CA LEU A 127 -20.69 8.42 -6.03
C LEU A 127 -21.92 9.24 -6.43
N ASP A 128 -22.47 8.98 -7.62
CA ASP A 128 -23.58 9.72 -8.20
C ASP A 128 -24.90 9.51 -7.45
N GLU A 129 -25.65 10.59 -7.20
CA GLU A 129 -26.89 10.58 -6.42
C GLU A 129 -28.15 10.36 -7.26
N ARG A 130 -28.03 10.31 -8.60
CA ARG A 130 -29.17 10.04 -9.48
C ARG A 130 -29.81 8.69 -9.14
N ALA A 131 -31.14 8.65 -9.14
CA ALA A 131 -31.93 7.49 -8.72
C ALA A 131 -31.59 6.20 -9.47
N VAL A 132 -31.15 6.31 -10.73
CA VAL A 132 -30.72 5.16 -11.56
C VAL A 132 -29.54 4.40 -10.94
N ASN A 133 -28.66 5.08 -10.21
CA ASN A 133 -27.45 4.49 -9.62
C ASN A 133 -27.66 4.02 -8.17
N HIS A 134 -28.87 4.20 -7.62
CA HIS A 134 -29.18 3.80 -6.25
C HIS A 134 -29.16 2.27 -6.07
N GLY A 135 -29.79 1.54 -6.98
CA GLY A 135 -29.80 0.07 -6.93
C GLY A 135 -28.39 -0.51 -7.04
N PHE A 136 -27.56 0.07 -7.91
CA PHE A 136 -26.15 -0.31 -8.03
C PHE A 136 -25.37 -0.08 -6.73
N ALA A 137 -25.49 1.10 -6.11
CA ALA A 137 -24.80 1.39 -4.86
C ALA A 137 -25.20 0.43 -3.73
N LEU A 138 -26.49 0.08 -3.63
CA LEU A 138 -26.98 -0.88 -2.64
C LEU A 138 -26.42 -2.29 -2.85
N LEU A 139 -26.26 -2.72 -4.11
CA LEU A 139 -25.62 -3.99 -4.44
C LEU A 139 -24.18 -4.00 -3.95
N ILE A 140 -23.40 -2.95 -4.26
CA ILE A 140 -22.00 -2.83 -3.83
C ILE A 140 -21.89 -2.82 -2.30
N ASP A 141 -22.73 -2.04 -1.62
CA ASP A 141 -22.72 -1.93 -0.15
C ASP A 141 -22.95 -3.28 0.57
N ASN A 142 -23.53 -4.26 -0.13
CA ASN A 142 -23.87 -5.58 0.42
C ASN A 142 -23.04 -6.73 -0.17
N VAL A 143 -21.97 -6.44 -0.92
CA VAL A 143 -21.04 -7.48 -1.41
C VAL A 143 -20.29 -8.14 -0.26
N SER A 144 -19.68 -7.33 0.62
CA SER A 144 -18.93 -7.81 1.78
C SER A 144 -19.67 -7.59 3.08
N GLN A 145 -19.41 -8.49 4.04
CA GLN A 145 -19.90 -8.35 5.41
C GLN A 145 -19.29 -7.12 6.12
N PRO A 146 -19.99 -6.52 7.10
CA PRO A 146 -21.39 -6.78 7.46
C PRO A 146 -22.36 -6.20 6.42
N PRO A 147 -23.58 -6.77 6.27
CA PRO A 147 -24.59 -6.23 5.37
C PRO A 147 -24.94 -4.80 5.78
N PHE A 148 -25.13 -3.96 4.77
CA PHE A 148 -25.46 -2.57 4.97
C PHE A 148 -26.97 -2.36 4.86
N HIS A 149 -27.62 -2.20 6.01
CA HIS A 149 -29.04 -1.90 6.06
C HIS A 149 -29.27 -0.41 5.85
N GLN A 150 -29.81 -0.07 4.69
CA GLN A 150 -30.21 1.29 4.39
C GLN A 150 -31.59 1.60 5.01
N PRO A 151 -31.71 2.64 5.85
CA PRO A 151 -33.01 3.07 6.35
C PRO A 151 -33.89 3.56 5.21
N ALA A 152 -35.19 3.22 5.24
CA ALA A 152 -36.16 3.65 4.21
C ALA A 152 -36.18 5.18 3.97
N ASN A 153 -35.82 5.95 5.00
CA ASN A 153 -35.87 7.41 4.99
C ASN A 153 -34.55 8.07 4.54
N ASN A 154 -33.50 7.31 4.22
CA ASN A 154 -32.21 7.88 3.83
C ASN A 154 -31.59 7.13 2.64
N ARG A 155 -32.11 7.42 1.44
CA ARG A 155 -31.67 6.85 0.16
C ARG A 155 -30.26 7.30 -0.27
N THR A 156 -29.66 8.28 0.40
CA THR A 156 -28.31 8.79 0.08
C THR A 156 -27.21 8.18 0.96
N LEU A 157 -27.59 7.45 2.01
CA LEU A 157 -26.67 6.71 2.87
C LEU A 157 -25.96 5.61 2.08
N ARG A 158 -24.63 5.56 2.19
CA ARG A 158 -23.77 4.62 1.46
C ARG A 158 -22.65 4.10 2.36
N LYS A 159 -22.41 2.78 2.41
CA LYS A 159 -21.45 2.12 3.34
C LYS A 159 -20.09 2.81 3.32
N TYR A 160 -19.54 3.01 2.13
CA TYR A 160 -18.20 3.58 1.95
C TYR A 160 -18.12 5.10 2.07
N LEU A 161 -19.25 5.81 2.10
CA LEU A 161 -19.28 7.27 2.28
C LEU A 161 -19.65 7.69 3.70
N ALA A 162 -20.25 6.79 4.47
CA ALA A 162 -20.66 7.05 5.85
C ALA A 162 -19.49 7.05 6.83
N THR A 163 -19.52 7.96 7.78
CA THR A 163 -18.70 7.96 9.01
C THR A 163 -19.63 7.87 10.21
N HIS A 164 -19.06 7.79 11.42
CA HIS A 164 -19.84 7.85 12.66
C HIS A 164 -20.70 9.12 12.79
N SER A 165 -20.26 10.22 12.18
CA SER A 165 -20.89 11.54 12.32
C SER A 165 -21.66 12.02 11.09
N THR A 166 -21.41 11.46 9.91
CA THR A 166 -22.12 11.85 8.69
C THR A 166 -22.46 10.64 7.83
N PRO A 167 -23.71 10.53 7.34
CA PRO A 167 -24.10 9.45 6.42
C PRO A 167 -23.38 9.54 5.06
N ARG A 168 -22.84 10.73 4.72
CA ARG A 168 -22.19 11.00 3.45
C ARG A 168 -21.10 12.05 3.64
N SER A 169 -19.86 11.59 3.78
CA SER A 169 -18.70 12.44 4.03
C SER A 169 -18.20 13.11 2.76
N ALA A 170 -18.22 14.44 2.74
CA ALA A 170 -17.62 15.25 1.67
C ALA A 170 -16.12 14.94 1.50
N GLN A 171 -15.40 14.67 2.60
CA GLN A 171 -13.99 14.28 2.56
C GLN A 171 -13.79 12.94 1.84
N ARG A 172 -14.62 11.93 2.14
CA ARG A 172 -14.53 10.63 1.46
C ARG A 172 -14.86 10.73 -0.02
N ILE A 173 -15.86 11.54 -0.38
CA ILE A 173 -16.19 11.84 -1.78
C ILE A 173 -14.98 12.48 -2.48
N ALA A 174 -14.39 13.52 -1.89
CA ALA A 174 -13.24 14.20 -2.46
C ALA A 174 -12.04 13.24 -2.66
N THR A 175 -11.79 12.34 -1.70
CA THR A 175 -10.76 11.31 -1.84
C THR A 175 -11.07 10.32 -2.96
N LEU A 176 -12.31 9.84 -3.08
CA LEU A 176 -12.69 8.91 -4.16
C LEU A 176 -12.65 9.57 -5.53
N LEU A 177 -12.96 10.87 -5.63
CA LEU A 177 -12.77 11.65 -6.86
C LEU A 177 -11.27 11.78 -7.20
N LYS A 178 -10.41 12.07 -6.21
CA LYS A 178 -8.94 12.07 -6.42
C LYS A 178 -8.43 10.72 -6.90
N PHE A 179 -8.92 9.63 -6.31
CA PHE A 179 -8.61 8.27 -6.75
C PHE A 179 -9.03 8.03 -8.20
N CYS A 180 -10.25 8.45 -8.58
CA CYS A 180 -10.73 8.36 -9.96
C CYS A 180 -9.83 9.15 -10.93
N GLU A 181 -9.42 10.36 -10.58
CA GLU A 181 -8.51 11.16 -11.40
C GLU A 181 -7.12 10.53 -11.50
N GLY A 182 -6.62 9.94 -10.42
CA GLY A 182 -5.38 9.16 -10.42
C GLY A 182 -5.42 7.98 -11.40
N ILE A 183 -6.51 7.19 -11.39
CA ILE A 183 -6.70 6.11 -12.37
C ILE A 183 -6.76 6.65 -13.79
N HIS A 184 -7.49 7.74 -14.03
CA HIS A 184 -7.60 8.34 -15.36
C HIS A 184 -6.24 8.77 -15.89
N LYS A 185 -5.45 9.47 -15.06
CA LYS A 185 -4.08 9.85 -15.39
C LYS A 185 -3.22 8.63 -15.74
N ARG A 186 -3.26 7.59 -14.91
CA ARG A 186 -2.52 6.34 -15.17
C ARG A 186 -2.94 5.67 -16.49
N TRP A 187 -4.23 5.69 -16.82
CA TRP A 187 -4.75 5.15 -18.07
C TRP A 187 -4.29 5.96 -19.29
N LEU A 188 -4.27 7.29 -19.19
CA LEU A 188 -3.74 8.19 -20.23
C LEU A 188 -2.22 7.96 -20.44
N ASP A 189 -1.48 7.82 -19.35
CA ASP A 189 -0.03 7.54 -19.35
C ASP A 189 0.30 6.13 -19.87
N THR A 190 -0.67 5.21 -19.87
CA THR A 190 -0.47 3.84 -20.38
C THR A 190 -0.64 3.82 -21.90
N PRO A 191 0.39 3.40 -22.67
CA PRO A 191 0.31 3.29 -24.11
C PRO A 191 -0.87 2.41 -24.55
N PRO A 192 -1.62 2.78 -25.61
CA PRO A 192 -2.83 2.06 -26.00
C PRO A 192 -2.66 0.55 -26.16
N HIS A 193 -1.55 0.11 -26.75
CA HIS A 193 -1.24 -1.31 -26.97
C HIS A 193 -0.93 -2.10 -25.68
N LEU A 194 -0.73 -1.43 -24.54
CA LEU A 194 -0.49 -2.04 -23.23
C LEU A 194 -1.72 -1.99 -22.31
N ARG A 195 -2.83 -1.37 -22.74
CA ARG A 195 -3.98 -1.15 -21.84
C ARG A 195 -4.74 -2.41 -21.46
N ASP A 196 -4.59 -3.47 -22.25
CA ASP A 196 -5.15 -4.79 -22.00
C ASP A 196 -4.12 -5.78 -21.41
N ALA A 197 -2.88 -5.33 -21.18
CA ALA A 197 -1.90 -6.10 -20.43
C ALA A 197 -2.08 -5.87 -18.92
N PRO A 198 -1.87 -6.89 -18.06
CA PRO A 198 -1.80 -6.70 -16.62
C PRO A 198 -0.75 -5.65 -16.27
N LEU A 199 -1.08 -4.78 -15.31
CA LEU A 199 -0.12 -3.78 -14.85
C LEU A 199 1.07 -4.46 -14.18
N THR A 200 2.30 -4.07 -14.54
CA THR A 200 3.53 -4.55 -13.88
C THR A 200 3.51 -4.33 -12.38
N TYR A 201 2.86 -3.25 -11.95
CA TYR A 201 2.84 -2.77 -10.58
C TYR A 201 1.40 -2.76 -10.08
N PRO A 202 0.97 -3.77 -9.30
CA PRO A 202 -0.39 -3.84 -8.79
C PRO A 202 -0.73 -2.61 -7.93
N PRO A 203 -1.94 -2.03 -8.07
CA PRO A 203 -2.42 -1.03 -7.13
C PRO A 203 -2.42 -1.57 -5.70
N GLY A 204 -1.96 -0.80 -4.73
CA GLY A 204 -1.85 -1.29 -3.36
C GLY A 204 -2.12 -0.27 -2.25
N GLU A 205 -2.04 -0.75 -1.02
CA GLU A 205 -2.13 0.05 0.22
C GLU A 205 -0.96 -0.37 1.09
N CYS A 206 -0.21 0.57 1.65
CA CYS A 206 0.95 0.29 2.50
C CYS A 206 0.73 0.96 3.84
N GLY A 207 0.98 0.24 4.93
CA GLY A 207 0.72 0.75 6.28
C GLY A 207 1.62 0.16 7.35
N TYR A 208 1.65 0.85 8.49
CA TYR A 208 2.33 0.39 9.70
C TYR A 208 1.40 -0.41 10.62
N ALA A 209 1.93 -1.44 11.26
CA ALA A 209 1.28 -2.08 12.40
C ALA A 209 2.27 -2.50 13.49
N ARG A 210 1.87 -2.30 14.75
CA ARG A 210 2.53 -2.92 15.91
C ARG A 210 2.32 -4.45 15.93
N ASN A 211 1.11 -4.89 15.57
CA ASN A 211 0.76 -6.30 15.40
C ASN A 211 0.16 -6.49 14.01
N SER A 212 1.00 -6.86 13.05
CA SER A 212 0.58 -6.99 11.65
C SER A 212 -0.44 -8.09 11.44
N HIS A 213 -0.34 -9.23 12.14
CA HIS A 213 -1.32 -10.32 11.99
C HIS A 213 -2.74 -9.89 12.37
N ALA A 214 -2.89 -9.23 13.52
CA ALA A 214 -4.18 -8.69 13.94
C ALA A 214 -4.68 -7.61 12.97
N ARG A 215 -3.78 -6.75 12.48
CA ARG A 215 -4.12 -5.68 11.54
C ARG A 215 -4.57 -6.22 10.18
N LEU A 216 -3.88 -7.22 9.65
CA LEU A 216 -4.20 -7.89 8.40
C LEU A 216 -5.56 -8.60 8.49
N GLU A 217 -5.85 -9.26 9.61
CA GLU A 217 -7.16 -9.87 9.84
C GLU A 217 -8.30 -8.84 9.91
N GLN A 218 -8.07 -7.69 10.55
CA GLN A 218 -9.04 -6.58 10.53
C GLN A 218 -9.32 -6.11 9.10
N HIS A 219 -8.28 -5.99 8.26
CA HIS A 219 -8.42 -5.65 6.86
C HIS A 219 -9.23 -6.69 6.08
N ARG A 220 -8.99 -8.00 6.26
CA ARG A 220 -9.78 -9.08 5.59
C ARG A 220 -11.26 -9.00 5.93
N ARG A 221 -11.57 -8.59 7.16
CA ARG A 221 -12.94 -8.44 7.66
C ARG A 221 -13.55 -7.08 7.38
N HIS A 222 -12.82 -6.18 6.70
CA HIS A 222 -13.22 -4.81 6.40
C HIS A 222 -13.53 -3.95 7.65
N ILE A 223 -12.95 -4.30 8.81
CA ILE A 223 -13.17 -3.61 10.09
C ILE A 223 -12.08 -2.55 10.27
N SER A 224 -12.48 -1.28 10.43
CA SER A 224 -11.54 -0.16 10.61
C SER A 224 -10.42 -0.15 9.55
N SER A 225 -10.81 -0.45 8.30
CA SER A 225 -9.93 -0.60 7.13
C SER A 225 -10.00 0.63 6.22
N ASN A 226 -9.16 0.66 5.20
CA ASN A 226 -9.17 1.67 4.15
C ASN A 226 -10.43 1.53 3.29
N TYR A 227 -11.35 2.50 3.39
CA TYR A 227 -12.63 2.45 2.68
C TYR A 227 -12.51 2.54 1.14
N VAL A 228 -11.41 3.12 0.62
CA VAL A 228 -11.17 3.17 -0.84
C VAL A 228 -10.81 1.77 -1.34
N MET A 229 -9.87 1.12 -0.65
CA MET A 229 -9.44 -0.25 -0.93
C MET A 229 -10.63 -1.23 -0.87
N ASN A 230 -11.43 -1.15 0.18
CA ASN A 230 -12.59 -2.04 0.36
C ASN A 230 -13.68 -1.81 -0.70
N LEU A 231 -14.00 -0.55 -1.04
CA LEU A 231 -14.95 -0.24 -2.12
C LEU A 231 -14.50 -0.84 -3.45
N VAL A 232 -13.21 -0.72 -3.76
CA VAL A 232 -12.62 -1.28 -5.00
C VAL A 232 -12.73 -2.81 -5.00
N GLU A 233 -12.41 -3.48 -3.90
CA GLU A 233 -12.54 -4.93 -3.78
C GLU A 233 -13.99 -5.41 -3.95
N ASP A 234 -14.96 -4.70 -3.36
CA ASP A 234 -16.39 -5.00 -3.53
C ASP A 234 -16.85 -4.79 -4.98
N ILE A 235 -16.39 -3.72 -5.65
CA ILE A 235 -16.64 -3.48 -7.07
C ILE A 235 -16.04 -4.61 -7.92
N CYS A 236 -14.80 -5.03 -7.67
CA CYS A 236 -14.16 -6.14 -8.37
C CYS A 236 -14.97 -7.44 -8.21
N THR A 237 -15.43 -7.71 -6.99
CA THR A 237 -16.27 -8.88 -6.69
C THR A 237 -17.62 -8.82 -7.43
N HIS A 238 -18.24 -7.65 -7.50
CA HIS A 238 -19.46 -7.46 -8.29
C HIS A 238 -19.22 -7.67 -9.79
N LEU A 239 -18.14 -7.10 -10.33
CA LEU A 239 -17.78 -7.26 -11.75
C LEU A 239 -17.46 -8.72 -12.11
N TYR A 240 -16.84 -9.47 -11.19
CA TYR A 240 -16.60 -10.90 -11.35
C TYR A 240 -17.90 -11.71 -11.32
N THR A 241 -18.75 -11.52 -10.29
CA THR A 241 -20.00 -12.29 -10.13
C THR A 241 -21.04 -11.99 -11.22
N THR A 242 -20.95 -10.82 -11.87
CA THR A 242 -21.77 -10.45 -13.02
C THR A 242 -21.12 -10.80 -14.38
N ASN A 243 -20.01 -11.54 -14.39
CA ASN A 243 -19.26 -11.95 -15.58
C ASN A 243 -18.76 -10.78 -16.46
N ARG A 244 -18.59 -9.60 -15.88
CA ARG A 244 -17.95 -8.45 -16.56
C ARG A 244 -16.43 -8.53 -16.50
N PHE A 245 -15.90 -9.15 -15.45
CA PHE A 245 -14.50 -9.57 -15.37
C PHE A 245 -14.42 -11.10 -15.40
N PRO A 246 -13.47 -11.67 -16.17
CA PRO A 246 -13.19 -13.09 -16.11
C PRO A 246 -12.39 -13.46 -14.86
N GLN A 247 -11.64 -12.53 -14.26
CA GLN A 247 -10.85 -12.76 -13.05
C GLN A 247 -11.50 -12.14 -11.81
N HIS A 248 -11.30 -12.78 -10.65
CA HIS A 248 -11.65 -12.18 -9.36
C HIS A 248 -10.45 -11.48 -8.75
N PHE A 249 -10.39 -10.15 -8.88
CA PHE A 249 -9.36 -9.34 -8.20
C PHE A 249 -9.70 -9.12 -6.73
N ARG A 250 -8.75 -9.42 -5.83
CA ARG A 250 -8.84 -9.22 -4.38
C ARG A 250 -7.54 -8.63 -3.83
N MET A 251 -7.56 -8.20 -2.56
CA MET A 251 -6.39 -7.68 -1.85
C MET A 251 -5.54 -8.83 -1.29
N HIS A 252 -4.38 -9.05 -1.88
CA HIS A 252 -3.37 -9.97 -1.37
C HIS A 252 -2.50 -9.24 -0.33
N GLN A 253 -2.31 -9.84 0.83
CA GLN A 253 -1.74 -9.16 1.99
C GLN A 253 -0.38 -9.73 2.35
N PHE A 254 0.62 -8.86 2.52
CA PHE A 254 1.98 -9.26 2.86
C PHE A 254 2.59 -8.37 3.95
N ILE A 255 3.45 -8.95 4.78
CA ILE A 255 4.32 -8.20 5.70
C ILE A 255 5.66 -8.01 4.99
N ILE A 256 6.02 -6.77 4.65
CA ILE A 256 7.15 -6.49 3.76
C ILE A 256 8.40 -5.99 4.46
N TYR A 257 8.30 -5.53 5.71
CA TYR A 257 9.46 -5.04 6.45
C TYR A 257 9.25 -5.15 7.96
N LEU A 258 10.28 -5.57 8.68
CA LEU A 258 10.31 -5.65 10.14
C LEU A 258 11.04 -4.44 10.71
N ILE A 259 10.33 -3.60 11.45
CA ILE A 259 10.88 -2.39 12.06
C ILE A 259 11.69 -2.78 13.28
N PHE A 260 12.95 -2.32 13.37
CA PHE A 260 13.84 -2.71 14.46
C PHE A 260 14.37 -1.54 15.29
N GLN A 261 14.06 -0.30 14.92
CA GLN A 261 14.34 0.89 15.72
C GLN A 261 13.10 1.75 15.91
N PRO A 262 12.95 2.44 17.07
CA PRO A 262 11.81 3.33 17.32
C PRO A 262 11.68 4.44 16.27
N THR A 263 12.82 5.01 15.85
CA THR A 263 12.92 6.10 14.86
C THR A 263 12.41 5.68 13.49
N GLN A 264 12.51 4.40 13.15
CA GLN A 264 12.03 3.87 11.87
C GLN A 264 10.52 3.80 11.77
N ALA A 265 9.75 3.79 12.87
CA ALA A 265 8.33 3.48 12.78
C ALA A 265 7.57 4.43 11.83
N GLU A 266 7.79 5.73 11.97
CA GLU A 266 7.17 6.75 11.10
C GLU A 266 7.88 6.81 9.73
N ILE A 267 9.21 6.75 9.72
CA ILE A 267 10.03 6.86 8.51
C ILE A 267 9.79 5.70 7.54
N ALA A 268 9.70 4.47 8.04
CA ALA A 268 9.48 3.28 7.24
C ALA A 268 8.14 3.34 6.53
N GLU A 269 7.06 3.76 7.20
CA GLU A 269 5.75 3.87 6.54
C GLU A 269 5.75 4.94 5.45
N ILE A 270 6.37 6.10 5.70
CA ILE A 270 6.51 7.18 4.72
C ILE A 270 7.33 6.71 3.52
N PHE A 271 8.51 6.15 3.79
CA PHE A 271 9.45 5.72 2.78
C PHE A 271 8.89 4.57 1.93
N CYS A 272 8.31 3.53 2.56
CA CYS A 272 7.73 2.40 1.83
C CYS A 272 6.51 2.82 1.00
N SER A 273 5.63 3.67 1.55
CA SER A 273 4.47 4.19 0.80
C SER A 273 4.91 4.99 -0.43
N GLY A 274 5.98 5.78 -0.27
CA GLY A 274 6.61 6.53 -1.35
C GLY A 274 7.26 5.63 -2.39
N LEU A 275 8.16 4.74 -1.98
CA LEU A 275 8.90 3.84 -2.86
C LEU A 275 7.95 2.96 -3.70
N LEU A 276 6.90 2.44 -3.08
CA LEU A 276 5.90 1.59 -3.73
C LEU A 276 4.86 2.41 -4.53
N GLN A 277 4.86 3.73 -4.35
CA GLN A 277 3.97 4.71 -4.98
C GLN A 277 2.48 4.34 -4.88
N VAL A 278 2.02 3.91 -3.70
CA VAL A 278 0.68 3.36 -3.46
C VAL A 278 -0.41 4.42 -3.22
N TRP A 279 -0.21 5.63 -3.73
CA TRP A 279 -1.09 6.79 -3.48
C TRP A 279 -2.27 6.86 -4.44
N VAL A 280 -3.41 7.36 -3.94
CA VAL A 280 -4.63 7.58 -4.75
C VAL A 280 -4.41 8.62 -5.85
N GLU A 281 -3.60 9.65 -5.62
CA GLU A 281 -3.44 10.81 -6.51
C GLU A 281 -2.83 10.47 -7.88
N ASN A 282 -2.03 9.40 -7.96
CA ASN A 282 -1.34 9.00 -9.19
C ASN A 282 -1.85 7.67 -9.75
N GLY A 283 -2.96 7.14 -9.21
CA GLY A 283 -3.51 5.85 -9.62
C GLY A 283 -2.62 4.65 -9.26
N GLY A 284 -1.68 4.84 -8.33
CA GLY A 284 -0.75 3.81 -7.89
C GLY A 284 -1.30 2.94 -6.76
N GLY A 285 -2.35 3.36 -6.07
CA GLY A 285 -2.93 2.58 -5.00
C GLY A 285 -4.07 3.26 -4.25
N PHE A 286 -4.17 2.96 -2.96
CA PHE A 286 -5.30 3.28 -2.09
C PHE A 286 -4.90 4.13 -0.88
N ASN A 287 -3.61 4.43 -0.67
CA ASN A 287 -3.17 5.35 0.37
C ASN A 287 -3.70 6.75 0.06
N HIS A 288 -4.52 7.29 0.96
CA HIS A 288 -5.14 8.61 0.83
C HIS A 288 -4.93 9.50 2.05
N TYR A 289 -4.27 8.96 3.08
CA TYR A 289 -3.93 9.67 4.30
C TYR A 289 -2.42 9.65 4.46
N PRO A 290 -1.78 10.74 4.91
CA PRO A 290 -0.33 10.79 5.07
C PRO A 290 0.17 9.69 6.00
N ALA A 291 1.23 8.99 5.57
CA ALA A 291 1.89 7.94 6.34
C ALA A 291 2.62 8.51 7.57
N GLY A 292 2.94 7.67 8.55
CA GLY A 292 3.65 8.09 9.77
C GLY A 292 2.77 8.75 10.84
N ARG A 293 1.46 8.90 10.61
CA ARG A 293 0.53 9.49 11.61
C ARG A 293 0.00 8.50 12.65
N SER A 294 -0.06 7.21 12.30
CA SER A 294 -0.75 6.18 13.10
C SER A 294 0.23 5.25 13.82
N ASN A 295 1.42 5.75 14.14
CA ASN A 295 2.57 4.94 14.57
C ASN A 295 2.86 5.13 16.06
N ARG A 296 1.97 5.84 16.77
CA ARG A 296 2.08 6.13 18.20
C ARG A 296 2.31 4.87 19.05
N SER A 297 1.74 3.74 18.64
CA SER A 297 1.91 2.46 19.33
C SER A 297 3.35 1.93 19.31
N ALA A 298 4.23 2.42 18.44
CA ALA A 298 5.67 2.16 18.50
C ALA A 298 6.31 2.70 19.79
N ARG A 299 5.74 3.77 20.36
CA ARG A 299 6.23 4.40 21.61
C ARG A 299 5.86 3.59 22.86
N GLU A 300 5.01 2.58 22.71
CA GLU A 300 4.59 1.67 23.80
C GLU A 300 5.50 0.45 23.93
N ILE A 301 6.49 0.32 23.03
CA ILE A 301 7.45 -0.78 23.01
C ILE A 301 8.66 -0.40 23.86
N GLY A 302 9.04 -1.29 24.78
CA GLY A 302 10.11 -1.04 25.73
C GLY A 302 11.48 -1.04 25.06
N GLU A 303 12.43 -0.30 25.64
CA GLU A 303 13.81 -0.22 25.13
C GLU A 303 14.48 -1.60 24.99
N ARG A 304 14.27 -2.50 25.96
CA ARG A 304 14.80 -3.88 25.90
C ARG A 304 14.22 -4.69 24.74
N GLU A 305 12.98 -4.41 24.37
CA GLU A 305 12.32 -5.08 23.24
C GLU A 305 12.89 -4.57 21.92
N TRP A 306 13.10 -3.25 21.81
CA TRP A 306 13.82 -2.65 20.68
C TRP A 306 15.23 -3.18 20.52
N GLN A 307 16.00 -3.32 21.61
CA GLN A 307 17.35 -3.91 21.57
C GLN A 307 17.32 -5.34 21.01
N ARG A 308 16.30 -6.14 21.32
CA ARG A 308 16.12 -7.49 20.75
C ARG A 308 15.74 -7.46 19.28
N HIS A 309 14.99 -6.46 18.83
CA HIS A 309 14.69 -6.28 17.41
C HIS A 309 15.92 -5.89 16.63
N GLU A 310 16.73 -4.98 17.17
CA GLU A 310 17.98 -4.57 16.54
C GLU A 310 19.00 -5.71 16.47
N ALA A 311 19.16 -6.49 17.55
CA ALA A 311 20.04 -7.67 17.55
C ALA A 311 19.60 -8.67 16.46
N TYR A 312 18.31 -8.99 16.40
CA TYR A 312 17.75 -9.86 15.36
C TYR A 312 18.02 -9.31 13.96
N ALA A 313 17.81 -8.01 13.71
CA ALA A 313 18.10 -7.43 12.40
C ALA A 313 19.59 -7.52 12.03
N ARG A 314 20.51 -7.46 12.99
CA ARG A 314 21.95 -7.60 12.73
C ARG A 314 22.38 -9.03 12.46
N GLU A 315 21.74 -9.99 13.11
CA GLU A 315 22.11 -11.42 13.08
C GLU A 315 21.42 -12.18 11.95
N GLU A 316 20.13 -11.92 11.73
CA GLU A 316 19.25 -12.74 10.89
C GLU A 316 18.85 -12.05 9.57
N SER A 317 19.28 -10.80 9.36
CA SER A 317 19.05 -10.09 8.09
C SER A 317 20.35 -9.74 7.36
N GLY A 318 20.24 -9.25 6.13
CA GLY A 318 21.39 -8.77 5.34
C GLY A 318 22.03 -7.47 5.84
N LEU A 319 21.53 -6.86 6.94
CA LEU A 319 21.89 -5.51 7.39
C LEU A 319 23.39 -5.24 7.44
N VAL A 320 24.17 -6.09 8.12
CA VAL A 320 25.60 -5.85 8.34
C VAL A 320 26.38 -5.89 7.03
N GLN A 321 26.10 -6.89 6.20
CA GLN A 321 26.78 -7.06 4.92
C GLN A 321 26.41 -5.95 3.93
N ASN A 322 25.12 -5.60 3.85
CA ASN A 322 24.64 -4.54 2.94
C ASN A 322 25.17 -3.16 3.35
N LEU A 323 25.24 -2.86 4.66
CA LEU A 323 25.86 -1.61 5.12
C LEU A 323 27.35 -1.51 4.79
N ARG A 324 28.08 -2.64 4.78
CA ARG A 324 29.48 -2.66 4.38
C ARG A 324 29.63 -2.26 2.91
N VAL A 325 28.83 -2.86 2.02
CA VAL A 325 28.81 -2.53 0.58
C VAL A 325 28.50 -1.04 0.35
N GLN A 326 27.55 -0.49 1.11
CA GLN A 326 27.21 0.93 1.01
C GLN A 326 28.35 1.87 1.45
N ARG A 327 29.18 1.46 2.43
CA ARG A 327 30.33 2.26 2.87
C ARG A 327 31.44 2.28 1.83
N GLU A 328 31.77 1.10 1.28
CA GLU A 328 32.82 0.95 0.26
C GLU A 328 32.50 1.85 -0.96
N ARG A 329 31.23 1.96 -1.35
CA ARG A 329 30.79 2.85 -2.45
C ARG A 329 30.90 4.35 -2.20
N VAL A 330 30.89 4.81 -0.95
CA VAL A 330 31.04 6.24 -0.64
C VAL A 330 32.52 6.64 -0.59
N GLU A 331 33.40 5.65 -0.43
CA GLU A 331 34.85 5.84 -0.36
C GLU A 331 35.53 5.80 -1.74
N ASP A 332 34.88 5.23 -2.76
CA ASP A 332 35.29 5.19 -4.18
C ASP A 332 34.85 6.45 -4.98
#